data_AF-A0AAW2CYA2-F1
#
_entry.id   AF-A0AAW2CYA2-F1
#
_cell.length_a   1.000
_cell.length_b   1.000
_cell.length_c   1.000
_cell.angle_alpha   90.00
_cell.angle_beta   90.00
_cell.angle_gamma   90.00
#
_symmetry.space_group_name_H-M   'P 1'
#
loop_
_entity.id
_entity.type
_entity.pdbx_description
1 polymer ?
#
loop_
_entity_poly.entity_id
_entity_poly.type
_entity_poly.pdbx_seq_one_letter_code
_entity_poly.pdbx_strand_id
1 'polypeptide(L)'
;MEKEEGEMQKKDGPWERFLWRIAHRILLIKSDDPTRQIIPALLWKCSYEVAAVSDALKAWETLKGRPHNIDLELTEVELPSIFGFALLTLVMEHVWRRQTLTDGRVR
;
A
#
# COMPACT_ATOMS: atom_id res chain seq x y z
N MET A 1 40.53 -32.81 1.04
CA MET A 1 40.29 -31.61 1.86
C MET A 1 39.08 -30.91 1.27
N GLU A 2 37.90 -31.35 1.68
CA GLU A 2 36.63 -30.71 1.35
C GLU A 2 36.44 -29.58 2.35
N LYS A 3 36.18 -28.37 1.87
CA LYS A 3 35.84 -27.23 2.71
C LYS A 3 34.32 -27.19 2.85
N GLU A 4 33.85 -27.35 4.08
CA GLU A 4 32.46 -27.17 4.47
C GLU A 4 32.04 -25.70 4.28
N GLU A 5 31.04 -25.48 3.45
CA GLU A 5 30.32 -24.21 3.36
C GLU A 5 29.39 -24.12 4.57
N GLY A 6 29.76 -23.28 5.54
CA GLY A 6 28.95 -23.03 6.73
C GLY A 6 27.65 -22.32 6.37
N GLU A 7 26.52 -22.99 6.56
CA GLU A 7 25.19 -22.39 6.47
C GLU A 7 25.03 -21.27 7.50
N MET A 8 24.99 -20.02 7.04
CA MET A 8 24.59 -18.88 7.87
C MET A 8 23.09 -19.01 8.20
N GLN A 9 22.79 -19.45 9.42
CA GLN A 9 21.43 -19.38 9.97
C GLN A 9 21.02 -17.90 10.07
N LYS A 10 20.18 -17.45 9.13
CA LYS A 10 19.46 -16.18 9.23
C LYS A 10 18.52 -16.29 10.44
N LYS A 11 18.87 -15.61 11.53
CA LYS A 11 17.93 -15.39 12.62
C LYS A 11 17.04 -14.22 12.24
N ASP A 12 15.81 -14.54 11.86
CA ASP A 12 14.78 -13.53 11.63
C ASP A 12 14.56 -12.74 12.93
N GLY A 13 14.70 -11.43 12.85
CA GLY A 13 14.49 -10.48 13.92
C GLY A 13 13.02 -10.34 14.34
N PRO A 14 12.75 -9.66 15.47
CA PRO A 14 11.40 -9.50 16.02
C PRO A 14 10.38 -8.87 15.05
N TRP A 15 10.84 -8.01 14.15
CA TRP A 15 10.03 -7.31 13.17
C TRP A 15 9.56 -8.21 12.01
N GLU A 16 10.40 -9.14 11.56
CA GLU A 16 10.06 -10.09 10.49
C GLU A 16 8.94 -11.04 10.94
N ARG A 17 8.97 -11.47 12.21
CA ARG A 17 7.87 -12.23 12.84
C ARG A 17 6.57 -11.43 12.97
N PHE A 18 6.66 -10.11 13.15
CA PHE A 18 5.49 -9.24 13.31
C PHE A 18 4.81 -8.96 11.95
N LEU A 19 5.60 -8.70 10.91
CA LEU A 19 5.11 -8.46 9.55
C LEU A 19 4.41 -9.70 8.96
N TRP A 20 4.93 -10.90 9.21
CA TRP A 20 4.28 -12.13 8.72
C TRP A 20 2.94 -12.44 9.38
N ARG A 21 2.64 -11.83 10.53
CA ARG A 21 1.41 -12.10 11.27
C ARG A 21 0.26 -11.17 10.87
N ILE A 22 0.53 -10.08 10.15
CA ILE A 22 -0.46 -9.09 9.72
C ILE A 22 -0.24 -8.84 8.24
N ALA A 23 -1.09 -9.43 7.39
CA ALA A 23 -1.06 -9.08 5.98
C ALA A 23 -1.54 -7.64 5.82
N HIS A 24 -0.62 -6.71 5.53
CA HIS A 24 -0.99 -5.32 5.31
C HIS A 24 -1.61 -5.19 3.92
N ARG A 25 -2.66 -4.39 3.83
CA ARG A 25 -3.44 -4.20 2.61
C ARG A 25 -2.93 -2.98 1.88
N ILE A 26 -2.34 -3.18 0.71
CA ILE A 26 -1.73 -2.16 -0.10
C ILE A 26 -2.64 -1.84 -1.30
N LEU A 27 -2.91 -0.56 -1.52
CA LEU A 27 -3.47 -0.08 -2.79
C LEU A 27 -2.32 0.36 -3.69
N LEU A 28 -2.13 -0.32 -4.82
CA LEU A 28 -1.14 0.02 -5.83
C LEU A 28 -1.81 0.75 -7.00
N ILE A 29 -1.38 1.98 -7.28
CA ILE A 29 -1.84 2.78 -8.42
C ILE A 29 -0.67 2.94 -9.39
N LYS A 30 -0.75 2.22 -10.51
CA LYS A 30 0.34 2.15 -11.49
C LYS A 30 -0.25 2.09 -12.89
N SER A 31 0.17 2.96 -13.80
CA SER A 31 -0.44 3.07 -15.14
C SER A 31 -0.11 1.89 -16.04
N ASP A 32 1.11 1.38 -15.93
CA ASP A 32 1.66 0.38 -16.85
C ASP A 32 1.28 -1.07 -16.45
N ASP A 33 0.74 -1.81 -17.41
CA ASP A 33 0.26 -3.18 -17.22
C ASP A 33 1.34 -4.17 -16.75
N PRO A 34 2.58 -4.17 -17.29
CA PRO A 34 3.61 -5.12 -16.86
C PRO A 34 4.03 -4.93 -15.41
N THR A 35 4.29 -3.69 -14.98
CA THR A 35 4.71 -3.41 -13.59
C THR A 35 3.55 -3.60 -12.63
N ARG A 36 2.32 -3.25 -13.04
CA ARG A 36 1.12 -3.49 -12.23
C ARG A 36 0.83 -4.98 -11.99
N GLN A 37 1.37 -5.90 -12.80
CA GLN A 37 1.29 -7.34 -12.55
C GLN A 37 2.45 -7.88 -11.71
N ILE A 38 3.67 -7.39 -11.96
CA ILE A 38 4.88 -7.88 -11.29
C ILE A 38 4.94 -7.41 -9.83
N ILE A 39 4.61 -6.13 -9.54
CA ILE A 39 4.69 -5.60 -8.18
C ILE A 39 3.80 -6.37 -7.20
N PRO A 40 2.51 -6.65 -7.48
CA PRO A 40 1.67 -7.46 -6.59
C PRO A 40 2.26 -8.85 -6.33
N ALA A 41 2.81 -9.49 -7.36
CA ALA A 41 3.43 -10.82 -7.22
C ALA A 41 4.67 -10.78 -6.30
N LEU A 42 5.43 -9.69 -6.32
CA LEU A 42 6.58 -9.49 -5.43
C LEU A 42 6.14 -9.19 -3.99
N LEU A 43 5.16 -8.30 -3.83
CA LEU A 43 4.65 -7.91 -2.52
C LEU A 43 3.91 -9.05 -1.80
N TRP A 44 3.27 -9.96 -2.54
CA TRP A 44 2.70 -11.18 -1.96
C TRP A 44 3.78 -12.03 -1.27
N LYS A 45 4.99 -12.15 -1.82
CA LYS A 45 6.08 -12.87 -1.14
C LYS A 45 6.47 -12.26 0.21
N CYS A 46 6.13 -10.99 0.44
CA CYS A 46 6.33 -10.29 1.70
C CYS A 46 5.06 -10.29 2.58
N SER A 47 4.09 -11.15 2.29
CA SER A 47 2.80 -11.27 3.00
C SER A 47 1.91 -10.02 2.90
N TYR A 48 2.04 -9.22 1.84
CA TYR A 48 1.10 -8.12 1.58
C TYR A 48 -0.10 -8.56 0.74
N GLU A 49 -1.29 -8.05 1.06
CA GLU A 49 -2.47 -8.14 0.20
C GLU A 49 -2.50 -6.91 -0.70
N VAL A 50 -2.49 -7.07 -2.01
CA VAL A 50 -2.40 -5.93 -2.94
C VAL A 50 -3.65 -5.81 -3.80
N ALA A 51 -4.30 -4.65 -3.72
CA ALA A 51 -5.31 -4.21 -4.68
C ALA A 51 -4.63 -3.31 -5.72
N ALA A 52 -4.55 -3.76 -6.97
CA ALA A 52 -3.89 -3.00 -8.04
C ALA A 52 -4.92 -2.32 -8.96
N VAL A 53 -4.73 -1.03 -9.22
CA VAL A 53 -5.57 -0.22 -10.11
C VAL A 53 -4.71 0.56 -11.09
N SER A 54 -5.26 0.81 -12.28
CA SER A 54 -4.57 1.49 -13.38
C SER A 54 -4.69 3.01 -13.33
N ASP A 55 -5.62 3.52 -12.52
CA ASP A 55 -6.05 4.91 -12.58
C ASP A 55 -6.40 5.45 -11.18
N ALA A 56 -6.06 6.73 -10.97
CA ALA A 56 -6.27 7.43 -9.72
C ALA A 56 -7.76 7.66 -9.37
N LEU A 57 -8.66 7.80 -10.36
CA LEU A 57 -10.09 7.93 -10.11
C LEU A 57 -10.66 6.63 -9.52
N LYS A 58 -10.23 5.49 -10.04
CA LYS A 58 -10.61 4.17 -9.51
C LYS A 58 -10.01 3.94 -8.12
N ALA A 59 -8.79 4.42 -7.88
CA ALA A 59 -8.18 4.41 -6.56
C ALA A 59 -9.02 5.24 -5.56
N TRP A 60 -9.44 6.43 -5.96
CA TRP A 60 -10.27 7.31 -5.16
C TRP A 60 -11.63 6.69 -4.78
N GLU A 61 -12.29 6.03 -5.73
CA GLU A 61 -13.53 5.29 -5.46
C GLU A 61 -13.32 4.17 -4.44
N THR A 62 -12.21 3.43 -4.57
CA THR A 62 -11.83 2.36 -3.64
C THR A 62 -11.63 2.90 -2.23
N LEU A 63 -10.90 4.02 -2.10
CA LEU A 63 -10.61 4.67 -0.81
C LEU A 63 -11.86 5.25 -0.15
N LYS A 64 -12.79 5.84 -0.92
CA LYS A 64 -14.08 6.32 -0.38
C LYS A 64 -14.96 5.19 0.13
N GLY A 65 -15.00 4.06 -0.59
CA GLY A 65 -15.88 2.94 -0.26
C GLY A 65 -15.43 2.13 0.96
N ARG A 66 -14.12 1.94 1.16
CA ARG A 66 -13.55 1.08 2.22
C ARG A 66 -12.21 1.60 2.76
N PRO A 67 -12.17 2.78 3.39
CA PRO A 67 -10.90 3.41 3.82
C PRO A 67 -10.16 2.64 4.92
N HIS A 68 -10.87 1.90 5.78
CA HIS A 68 -10.29 1.12 6.89
C HIS A 68 -9.70 -0.22 6.46
N ASN A 69 -9.65 -0.49 5.16
CA ASN A 69 -9.20 -1.76 4.59
C ASN A 69 -7.94 -1.59 3.72
N ILE A 70 -7.27 -0.43 3.81
CA ILE A 70 -6.01 -0.13 3.13
C ILE A 70 -5.10 0.52 4.16
N ASP A 71 -3.92 -0.07 4.35
CA ASP A 71 -2.90 0.40 5.30
C ASP A 71 -1.86 1.30 4.62
N LEU A 72 -1.63 1.09 3.32
CA LEU A 72 -0.63 1.83 2.54
C LEU A 72 -1.10 2.07 1.10
N GLU A 73 -0.88 3.28 0.59
CA GLU A 73 -1.02 3.64 -0.81
C GLU A 73 0.35 3.73 -1.50
N LEU A 74 0.54 2.99 -2.59
CA LEU A 74 1.70 3.07 -3.47
C LEU A 74 1.26 3.68 -4.81
N THR A 75 1.56 4.95 -5.01
CA THR A 75 1.06 5.73 -6.16
C THR A 75 2.22 6.14 -7.09
N GLU A 76 2.05 5.95 -8.39
CA GLU A 76 2.96 6.53 -9.40
C GLU A 76 2.76 8.05 -9.51
N VAL A 77 3.84 8.78 -9.78
CA VAL A 77 3.79 10.25 -9.86
C VAL A 77 2.94 10.71 -11.04
N GLU A 78 3.18 10.13 -12.21
CA GLU A 78 2.45 10.42 -13.45
C GLU A 78 1.47 9.29 -13.72
N LEU A 79 0.18 9.57 -13.59
CA LEU A 79 -0.89 8.63 -13.94
C LEU A 79 -1.73 9.21 -15.10
N PRO A 80 -2.50 8.38 -15.82
CA PRO A 80 -3.18 8.80 -17.04
C PRO A 80 -4.20 9.93 -16.84
N SER A 81 -4.92 9.92 -15.71
CA SER A 81 -5.98 10.91 -15.45
C SER A 81 -5.52 12.13 -14.63
N ILE A 82 -4.75 11.91 -13.55
CA ILE A 82 -4.25 12.97 -12.66
C ILE A 82 -2.88 12.60 -12.13
N PHE A 83 -2.12 13.57 -11.63
CA PHE A 83 -0.87 13.26 -10.93
C PHE A 83 -1.13 12.57 -9.58
N GLY A 84 -0.25 11.65 -9.19
CA GLY A 84 -0.33 10.92 -7.93
C GLY A 84 -0.34 11.83 -6.69
N PHE A 85 0.39 12.95 -6.73
CA PHE A 85 0.35 13.93 -5.64
C PHE A 85 -1.02 14.62 -5.52
N ALA A 86 -1.77 14.79 -6.63
CA ALA A 86 -3.11 15.35 -6.57
C ALA A 86 -4.09 14.36 -5.91
N LEU A 87 -3.93 13.05 -6.17
CA LEU A 87 -4.67 12.01 -5.45
C LEU A 87 -4.37 12.06 -3.94
N LEU A 88 -3.10 12.18 -3.55
CA LEU A 88 -2.72 12.30 -2.15
C LEU A 88 -3.38 13.51 -1.47
N THR A 89 -3.39 14.68 -2.13
CA THR A 89 -4.09 15.87 -1.61
C THR A 89 -5.58 15.60 -1.38
N LEU A 90 -6.27 14.98 -2.34
CA LEU A 90 -7.70 14.62 -2.22
C LEU A 90 -7.95 13.67 -1.04
N VAL A 91 -7.08 12.67 -0.86
CA VAL A 91 -7.15 11.71 0.25
C VAL A 91 -6.97 12.42 1.59
N MET A 92 -5.94 13.26 1.72
CA MET A 92 -5.69 14.01 2.95
C MET A 92 -6.88 14.91 3.30
N GLU A 93 -7.40 15.69 2.36
CA GLU A 93 -8.57 16.56 2.59
C GLU A 93 -9.80 15.78 3.06
N HIS A 94 -10.05 14.61 2.49
CA HIS A 94 -11.19 13.78 2.87
C HIS A 94 -11.01 13.12 4.25
N VAL A 95 -9.79 12.70 4.60
CA VAL A 95 -9.47 12.21 5.95
C VAL A 95 -9.70 13.32 6.97
N TRP A 96 -9.21 14.54 6.71
CA TRP A 96 -9.43 15.71 7.58
C TRP A 96 -10.92 16.04 7.73
N ARG A 97 -11.67 16.10 6.63
CA ARG A 97 -13.12 16.40 6.66
C ARG A 97 -13.91 15.37 7.46
N ARG A 98 -13.50 14.10 7.44
CA ARG A 98 -14.13 13.05 8.26
C ARG A 98 -13.87 13.25 9.74
N GLN A 99 -12.67 13.67 10.14
CA GLN A 99 -12.33 13.88 11.55
C GLN A 99 -13.07 15.08 12.14
N THR A 100 -13.23 16.18 11.39
CA THR A 100 -13.93 17.38 11.85
C THR A 100 -15.45 17.20 11.99
N LEU A 101 -16.05 16.25 11.28
CA LEU A 101 -17.47 15.91 11.43
C LEU A 101 -17.74 14.93 12.59
N THR A 102 -16.74 14.12 12.97
CA THR A 102 -16.85 13.24 14.15
C THR A 102 -16.47 13.92 15.46
N ASP A 103 -15.65 14.98 15.40
CA ASP A 103 -15.22 15.76 16.56
C ASP A 103 -16.01 17.07 16.69
N GLY A 104 -17.34 16.97 16.77
CA GLY A 104 -18.24 18.12 17.05
C GLY A 104 -18.05 18.79 18.42
N ARG A 105 -16.83 18.76 18.98
CA ARG A 105 -16.41 19.50 20.17
C ARG A 105 -15.10 20.25 19.93
N VAL A 106 -15.12 21.23 19.03
CA VAL A 106 -14.34 22.44 19.28
C VAL A 106 -15.26 23.64 19.03
N ARG A 107 -15.53 24.35 20.13
CA ARG A 107 -16.19 25.64 20.19
C ARG A 107 -15.34 26.72 19.52
#